data_AF-A0A2V6CZR3-F1
#
_entry.id   AF-A0A2V6CZR3-F1
#
_cell.length_a   1.000
_cell.length_b   1.000
_cell.length_c   1.000
_cell.angle_alpha   90.00
_cell.angle_beta   90.00
_cell.angle_gamma   90.00
#
_symmetry.space_group_name_H-M   'P 1'
#
loop_
_entity.id
_entity.type
_entity.pdbx_description
1 polymer ?
#
loop_
_entity_poly.entity_id
_entity_poly.type
_entity_poly.pdbx_seq_one_letter_code
_entity_poly.pdbx_strand_id
1 'polypeptide(L)'
;MPSRWKRIRYRLEWLGLLLAAKLIPLLSRKACQRLAQIGGGLMSIFDRHGCQVALSNLEVAFGDRFSIKERRKIVRQSFQHFARTMIDLFWSPRLTRENFFRYIEWQNFEETGPETRAEHSVIIACYHYSNFEWLSLACGFLDLKGTIIMQEFKNSLLDAIFKKLREQSGHIFIPRGRSLLRLLKALRR
;
A
#
# COMPACT_ATOMS: atom_id res chain seq x y z
N MET A 1 12.72 -27.46 -2.25
CA MET A 1 12.51 -26.93 -0.88
C MET A 1 13.45 -25.75 -0.65
N PRO A 2 13.05 -24.66 0.04
CA PRO A 2 13.93 -23.53 0.29
C PRO A 2 15.13 -23.92 1.16
N SER A 3 16.29 -23.33 0.89
CA SER A 3 17.52 -23.56 1.67
C SER A 3 17.30 -23.26 3.16
N ARG A 4 18.12 -23.85 4.05
CA ARG A 4 18.07 -23.59 5.50
C ARG A 4 18.14 -22.09 5.81
N TRP A 5 19.06 -21.37 5.16
CA TRP A 5 19.17 -19.92 5.30
C TRP A 5 17.91 -19.18 4.85
N LYS A 6 17.32 -19.55 3.71
CA LYS A 6 16.08 -18.93 3.20
C LYS A 6 14.91 -19.13 4.17
N ARG A 7 14.81 -20.31 4.80
CA ARG A 7 13.81 -20.59 5.84
C ARG A 7 13.99 -19.72 7.09
N ILE A 8 15.23 -19.56 7.55
CA ILE A 8 15.54 -18.69 8.70
C ILE A 8 15.19 -17.24 8.37
N ARG A 9 15.67 -16.74 7.22
CA ARG A 9 15.33 -15.38 6.74
C ARG A 9 13.82 -15.15 6.69
N TYR A 10 13.06 -16.10 6.13
CA TYR A 10 11.60 -15.98 6.04
C TYR A 10 10.91 -15.92 7.41
N ARG A 11 11.40 -16.67 8.39
CA ARG A 11 10.88 -16.59 9.77
C ARG A 11 11.24 -15.26 10.44
N LEU A 12 12.44 -14.73 10.20
CA LEU A 12 12.85 -13.43 10.72
C LEU A 12 12.05 -12.28 10.11
N GLU A 13 11.83 -12.30 8.78
CA GLU A 13 10.95 -11.35 8.09
C GLU A 13 9.53 -11.40 8.64
N TRP A 14 8.98 -12.60 8.80
CA TRP A 14 7.66 -12.81 9.37
C TRP A 14 7.57 -12.27 10.80
N LEU A 15 8.53 -12.60 11.65
CA LEU A 15 8.56 -12.13 13.04
C LEU A 15 8.68 -10.59 13.09
N GLY A 16 9.55 -10.01 12.27
CA GLY A 16 9.72 -8.56 12.19
C GLY A 16 8.43 -7.84 11.78
N LEU A 17 7.74 -8.34 10.75
CA LEU A 17 6.48 -7.76 10.30
C LEU A 17 5.32 -8.03 11.27
N LEU A 18 5.33 -9.16 11.97
CA LEU A 18 4.36 -9.45 13.02
C LEU A 18 4.52 -8.47 14.20
N LEU A 19 5.77 -8.21 14.61
CA LEU A 19 6.09 -7.20 15.63
C LEU A 19 5.69 -5.81 15.16
N ALA A 20 5.99 -5.44 13.91
CA ALA A 20 5.57 -4.17 13.32
C ALA A 20 4.04 -4.01 13.37
N ALA A 21 3.29 -5.03 12.98
CA ALA A 21 1.82 -5.02 13.02
C ALA A 21 1.23 -4.89 14.44
N LYS A 22 1.97 -5.28 15.48
CA LYS A 22 1.55 -5.12 16.88
C LYS A 22 2.00 -3.79 17.49
N LEU A 23 3.20 -3.33 17.15
CA LEU A 23 3.84 -2.19 17.80
C LEU A 23 3.52 -0.85 17.11
N ILE A 24 3.46 -0.81 15.78
CA ILE A 24 3.18 0.44 15.05
C ILE A 24 1.82 1.06 15.44
N PRO A 25 0.72 0.31 15.62
CA PRO A 25 -0.55 0.87 16.08
C PRO A 25 -0.50 1.59 17.45
N LEU A 26 0.52 1.32 18.28
CA LEU A 26 0.71 1.98 19.57
C LEU A 26 1.38 3.36 19.44
N LEU A 27 1.96 3.65 18.28
CA LEU A 27 2.65 4.91 18.02
C LEU A 27 1.66 6.04 17.68
N SER A 28 2.00 7.25 18.08
CA SER A 28 1.30 8.45 17.62
C SER A 28 1.55 8.69 16.13
N ARG A 29 0.64 9.41 15.46
CA ARG A 29 0.78 9.77 14.04
C ARG A 29 2.07 10.54 13.75
N LYS A 30 2.48 11.44 14.65
CA LYS A 30 3.75 12.18 14.53
C LYS A 30 4.96 11.24 14.61
N ALA A 31 4.93 10.24 15.48
CA ALA A 31 5.99 9.24 15.57
C ALA A 31 6.07 8.38 14.31
N CYS A 32 4.93 7.92 13.77
CA CYS A 32 4.88 7.20 12.49
C CYS A 32 5.47 8.03 11.33
N GLN A 33 5.14 9.32 11.25
CA GLN A 33 5.68 10.22 10.22
C GLN A 33 7.20 10.38 10.34
N ARG A 34 7.74 10.56 11.54
CA ARG A 34 9.20 10.64 11.76
C ARG A 34 9.89 9.33 11.41
N LEU A 35 9.31 8.19 11.82
CA LEU A 35 9.82 6.87 11.49
C LEU A 35 9.86 6.65 9.97
N ALA A 36 8.82 7.08 9.24
CA ALA A 36 8.79 7.03 7.78
C ALA A 36 9.87 7.90 7.13
N GLN A 37 10.04 9.14 7.60
CA GLN A 37 11.02 10.07 7.04
C GLN A 37 12.45 9.59 7.24
N ILE A 38 12.77 9.08 8.44
CA ILE A 38 14.09 8.54 8.77
C ILE A 38 14.30 7.23 8.02
N GLY A 39 13.36 6.28 8.15
CA GLY A 39 13.44 4.96 7.53
C GLY A 39 13.55 5.02 6.01
N GLY A 40 12.69 5.78 5.34
CA GLY A 40 12.77 5.97 3.89
C GLY A 40 14.03 6.73 3.46
N GLY A 41 14.48 7.70 4.26
CA GLY A 41 15.76 8.38 4.03
C GLY A 41 16.95 7.39 4.07
N LEU A 42 17.00 6.53 5.07
CA LEU A 42 18.01 5.47 5.19
C LEU A 42 17.89 4.46 4.05
N MET A 43 16.68 4.02 3.70
CA MET A 43 16.45 3.13 2.56
C MET A 43 17.00 3.72 1.26
N SER A 44 16.83 5.03 1.02
CA SER A 44 17.40 5.68 -0.18
C SER A 44 18.94 5.66 -0.24
N ILE A 45 19.61 5.43 0.89
CA ILE A 45 21.08 5.32 0.96
C ILE A 45 21.52 3.87 0.73
N PHE A 46 20.83 2.90 1.34
CA PHE A 46 21.19 1.49 1.26
C PHE A 46 20.72 0.81 -0.03
N ASP A 47 19.54 1.16 -0.54
CA ASP A 47 19.01 0.62 -1.79
C ASP A 47 19.51 1.40 -3.01
N ARG A 48 20.80 1.26 -3.30
CA ARG A 48 21.45 1.92 -4.44
C ARG A 48 20.79 1.53 -5.76
N HIS A 49 20.38 0.28 -5.90
CA HIS A 49 19.74 -0.22 -7.11
C HIS A 49 18.37 0.41 -7.33
N GLY A 50 17.50 0.42 -6.31
CA GLY A 50 16.20 1.09 -6.38
C GLY A 50 16.33 2.58 -6.67
N CYS A 51 17.34 3.25 -6.11
CA CYS A 51 17.63 4.64 -6.42
C CYS A 51 18.04 4.87 -7.88
N GLN A 52 18.85 3.99 -8.47
CA GLN A 52 19.23 4.08 -9.89
C GLN A 52 18.01 3.90 -10.80
N VAL A 53 17.16 2.91 -10.51
CA VAL A 53 15.90 2.69 -11.24
C VAL A 53 15.01 3.93 -11.14
N ALA A 54 14.84 4.49 -9.95
CA ALA A 54 14.03 5.69 -9.75
C ALA A 54 14.58 6.90 -10.51
N LEU A 55 15.90 7.09 -10.56
CA LEU A 55 16.53 8.16 -11.35
C LEU A 55 16.27 8.00 -12.85
N SER A 56 16.41 6.77 -13.38
CA SER A 56 16.13 6.48 -14.79
C SER A 56 14.65 6.70 -15.11
N ASN A 57 13.73 6.30 -14.23
CA ASN A 57 12.31 6.58 -14.41
C ASN A 57 12.02 8.09 -14.46
N LEU A 58 12.67 8.89 -13.61
CA LEU A 58 12.51 10.35 -13.63
C LEU A 58 13.06 10.97 -14.91
N GLU A 59 14.17 10.46 -15.43
CA GLU A 59 14.74 10.92 -16.70
C GLU A 59 13.80 10.64 -17.88
N VAL A 60 13.25 9.42 -17.96
CA VAL A 60 12.29 9.06 -19.00
C VAL A 60 11.00 9.87 -18.88
N ALA A 61 10.49 10.07 -17.66
CA ALA A 61 9.21 10.74 -17.45
C ALA A 61 9.28 12.27 -17.58
N PHE A 62 10.40 12.89 -17.23
CA PHE A 62 10.52 14.34 -17.12
C PHE A 62 11.59 14.96 -18.03
N GLY A 63 12.36 14.15 -18.76
CA GLY A 63 13.47 14.62 -19.57
C GLY A 63 14.40 15.54 -18.78
N ASP A 64 14.83 16.64 -19.40
CA ASP A 64 15.80 17.57 -18.82
C ASP A 64 15.21 18.60 -17.84
N ARG A 65 13.92 18.45 -17.47
CA ARG A 65 13.24 19.38 -16.56
C ARG A 65 13.94 19.53 -15.21
N PHE A 66 14.57 18.47 -14.71
CA PHE A 66 15.20 18.43 -13.39
C PHE A 66 16.68 18.11 -13.50
N SER A 67 17.50 18.89 -12.80
CA SER A 67 18.92 18.58 -12.61
C SER A 67 19.10 17.26 -11.85
N ILE A 68 20.28 16.65 -11.96
CA ILE A 68 20.61 15.43 -11.23
C ILE A 68 20.46 15.56 -9.70
N LYS A 69 20.71 16.76 -9.16
CA LYS A 69 20.55 17.06 -7.72
C LYS A 69 19.08 17.06 -7.32
N GLU A 70 18.21 17.64 -8.14
CA GLU A 70 16.77 17.65 -7.93
C GLU A 70 16.18 16.25 -8.09
N ARG A 71 16.58 15.50 -9.13
CA ARG A 71 16.16 14.10 -9.30
C ARG A 71 16.51 13.26 -8.07
N ARG A 72 17.74 13.38 -7.53
CA ARG A 72 18.14 12.68 -6.29
C ARG A 72 17.30 13.08 -5.08
N LYS A 73 16.92 14.36 -4.96
CA LYS A 73 16.02 14.83 -3.90
C LYS A 73 14.63 14.20 -4.05
N ILE A 74 14.07 14.18 -5.26
CA ILE A 74 12.77 13.55 -5.57
C ILE A 74 12.83 12.06 -5.25
N VAL A 75 13.89 11.35 -5.63
CA VAL A 75 14.07 9.93 -5.31
C VAL A 75 14.05 9.71 -3.80
N ARG A 76 14.85 10.45 -3.02
CA ARG A 76 14.84 10.33 -1.56
C ARG A 76 13.44 10.56 -0.98
N GLN A 77 12.74 11.60 -1.45
CA GLN A 77 11.37 11.89 -1.01
C GLN A 77 10.41 10.76 -1.39
N SER A 78 10.54 10.17 -2.58
CA SER A 78 9.75 9.02 -3.03
C SER A 78 9.93 7.81 -2.09
N PHE A 79 11.15 7.51 -1.67
CA PHE A 79 11.42 6.47 -0.66
C PHE A 79 10.76 6.79 0.69
N GLN A 80 10.79 8.05 1.13
CA GLN A 80 10.11 8.50 2.35
C GLN A 80 8.59 8.37 2.25
N HIS A 81 8.00 8.69 1.09
CA HIS A 81 6.57 8.52 0.83
C HIS A 81 6.17 7.04 0.79
N PHE A 82 6.99 6.17 0.18
CA PHE A 82 6.77 4.74 0.19
C PHE A 82 6.84 4.16 1.61
N ALA A 83 7.87 4.53 2.38
CA ALA A 83 7.99 4.14 3.79
C ALA A 83 6.78 4.59 4.61
N ARG A 84 6.28 5.82 4.37
CA ARG A 84 5.06 6.33 5.00
C ARG A 84 3.85 5.45 4.67
N THR A 85 3.65 5.11 3.41
CA THR A 85 2.53 4.26 2.96
C THR A 85 2.55 2.89 3.64
N MET A 86 3.73 2.27 3.76
CA MET A 86 3.87 0.99 4.47
C MET A 86 3.63 1.12 5.96
N ILE A 87 4.20 2.13 6.64
CA ILE A 87 3.93 2.38 8.06
C ILE A 87 2.46 2.66 8.30
N ASP A 88 1.82 3.40 7.40
CA ASP A 88 0.40 3.72 7.45
C ASP A 88 -0.47 2.45 7.28
N LEU A 89 -0.08 1.52 6.42
CA LEU A 89 -0.69 0.19 6.37
C LEU A 89 -0.57 -0.55 7.70
N PHE A 90 0.59 -0.55 8.36
CA PHE A 90 0.72 -1.19 9.68
C PHE A 90 -0.01 -0.46 10.80
N TRP A 91 -0.19 0.86 10.69
CA TRP A 91 -0.97 1.67 11.62
C TRP A 91 -2.48 1.56 11.42
N SER A 92 -2.90 1.07 10.25
CA SER A 92 -4.31 1.01 9.83
C SER A 92 -5.29 0.31 10.77
N PRO A 93 -4.94 -0.62 11.69
CA PRO A 93 -5.86 -1.11 12.71
C PRO A 93 -6.44 -0.03 13.64
N ARG A 94 -5.90 1.20 13.59
CA ARG A 94 -6.42 2.37 14.30
C ARG A 94 -7.40 3.20 13.47
N LEU A 95 -7.48 2.93 12.17
CA LEU A 95 -8.44 3.52 11.26
C LEU A 95 -9.75 2.73 11.33
N THR A 96 -10.86 3.42 11.55
CA THR A 96 -12.20 2.82 11.61
C THR A 96 -13.17 3.61 10.74
N ARG A 97 -14.33 3.02 10.45
CA ARG A 97 -15.40 3.68 9.70
C ARG A 97 -15.82 5.01 10.33
N GLU A 98 -15.75 5.11 11.65
CA GLU A 98 -16.19 6.29 12.40
C GLU A 98 -15.12 7.39 12.46
N ASN A 99 -13.84 7.07 12.20
CA ASN A 99 -12.73 8.00 12.43
C ASN A 99 -11.90 8.35 11.20
N PHE A 100 -12.04 7.62 10.09
CA PHE A 100 -11.11 7.77 8.96
C PHE A 100 -11.14 9.16 8.32
N PHE A 101 -12.30 9.84 8.33
CA PHE A 101 -12.44 11.22 7.85
C PHE A 101 -11.61 12.25 8.63
N ARG A 102 -11.12 11.91 9.83
CA ARG A 102 -10.14 12.77 10.55
C ARG A 102 -8.78 12.83 9.84
N TYR A 103 -8.52 11.90 8.93
CA TYR A 103 -7.24 11.74 8.26
C TYR A 103 -7.32 11.78 6.74
N ILE A 104 -8.52 11.56 6.19
CA ILE A 104 -8.76 11.41 4.75
C ILE A 104 -9.90 12.34 4.39
N GLU A 105 -9.63 13.29 3.49
CA GLU A 105 -10.65 14.06 2.81
C GLU A 105 -10.95 13.37 1.48
N TRP A 106 -12.23 13.27 1.13
CA TRP A 106 -12.68 12.68 -0.12
C TRP A 106 -13.24 13.75 -1.04
N GLN A 107 -12.77 13.78 -2.28
CA GLN A 107 -13.24 14.69 -3.32
C GLN A 107 -14.00 13.90 -4.38
N ASN A 108 -15.09 14.47 -4.91
CA ASN A 108 -15.95 13.88 -5.93
C ASN A 108 -16.56 12.53 -5.50
N PHE A 109 -17.05 12.45 -4.25
CA PHE A 109 -17.69 11.23 -3.75
C PHE A 109 -19.01 10.96 -4.47
N GLU A 110 -19.76 12.01 -4.79
CA GLU A 110 -21.01 11.99 -5.52
C GLU A 110 -20.89 11.25 -6.86
N GLU A 111 -19.75 11.35 -7.56
CA GLU A 111 -19.52 10.64 -8.83
C GLU A 111 -19.27 9.13 -8.64
N THR A 112 -18.87 8.71 -7.43
CA THR A 112 -18.37 7.35 -7.17
C THR A 112 -19.10 6.60 -6.06
N GLY A 113 -20.05 7.26 -5.40
CA GLY A 113 -20.80 6.78 -4.24
C GLY A 113 -21.76 5.64 -4.56
N PRO A 114 -22.22 4.88 -3.55
CA PRO A 114 -23.16 3.78 -3.76
C PRO A 114 -24.49 4.21 -4.41
N GLU A 115 -24.97 5.41 -4.10
CA GLU A 115 -26.25 5.94 -4.57
C GLU A 115 -26.27 6.20 -6.08
N THR A 116 -25.14 6.57 -6.67
CA THR A 116 -25.00 6.76 -8.13
C THR A 116 -24.71 5.45 -8.87
N ARG A 117 -24.63 4.31 -8.17
CA ARG A 117 -24.13 3.04 -8.69
C ARG A 117 -25.13 1.88 -8.60
N ALA A 118 -26.38 2.14 -8.23
CA ALA A 118 -27.39 1.11 -7.94
C ALA A 118 -27.60 0.08 -9.07
N GLU A 119 -27.26 0.40 -10.33
CA GLU A 119 -27.48 -0.47 -11.49
C GLU A 119 -26.20 -0.95 -12.18
N HIS A 120 -25.01 -0.53 -11.73
CA HIS A 120 -23.76 -0.77 -12.47
C HIS A 120 -22.57 -1.19 -11.59
N SER A 121 -21.95 -2.30 -11.98
CA SER A 121 -20.64 -2.73 -11.51
C SER A 121 -19.53 -1.80 -12.06
N VAL A 122 -18.55 -1.41 -11.23
CA VAL A 122 -17.47 -0.48 -11.61
C VAL A 122 -16.09 -1.09 -11.33
N ILE A 123 -15.13 -0.76 -12.18
CA ILE A 123 -13.71 -1.03 -11.98
C ILE A 123 -13.05 0.24 -11.45
N ILE A 124 -12.45 0.17 -10.26
CA ILE A 124 -11.63 1.25 -9.70
C ILE A 124 -10.17 0.95 -10.05
N ALA A 125 -9.56 1.82 -10.87
CA ALA A 125 -8.14 1.77 -11.15
C ALA A 125 -7.37 2.70 -10.20
N CYS A 126 -6.35 2.17 -9.54
CA CYS A 126 -5.52 2.91 -8.60
C CYS A 126 -4.05 2.82 -9.04
N TYR A 127 -3.39 3.98 -9.12
CA TYR A 127 -1.95 4.02 -9.28
C TYR A 127 -1.27 3.65 -7.97
N HIS A 128 -0.07 3.06 -8.05
CA HIS A 128 0.82 2.92 -6.90
C HIS A 128 1.46 4.27 -6.56
N TYR A 129 0.62 5.25 -6.25
CA TYR A 129 0.98 6.64 -6.00
C TYR A 129 0.43 7.07 -4.64
N SER A 130 1.26 7.80 -3.87
CA SER A 130 0.91 8.24 -2.52
C SER A 130 0.44 7.05 -1.64
N ASN A 131 -0.51 7.29 -0.72
CA ASN A 131 -1.01 6.28 0.21
C ASN A 131 -2.20 5.49 -0.38
N PHE A 132 -1.91 4.62 -1.34
CA PHE A 132 -2.90 3.74 -1.97
C PHE A 132 -3.52 2.72 -0.99
N GLU A 133 -2.81 2.35 0.08
CA GLU A 133 -3.30 1.42 1.10
C GLU A 133 -4.46 2.06 1.89
N TRP A 134 -4.31 3.32 2.32
CA TRP A 134 -5.40 4.03 2.99
C TRP A 134 -6.54 4.42 2.05
N LEU A 135 -6.24 4.73 0.78
CA LEU A 135 -7.28 4.92 -0.22
C LEU A 135 -8.17 3.67 -0.32
N SER A 136 -7.57 2.48 -0.44
CA SER A 136 -8.32 1.22 -0.44
C SER A 136 -9.15 1.08 0.84
N LEU A 137 -8.57 1.31 2.02
CA LEU A 137 -9.34 1.19 3.26
C LEU A 137 -10.53 2.16 3.32
N ALA A 138 -10.34 3.41 2.89
CA ALA A 138 -11.40 4.41 2.81
C ALA A 138 -12.53 3.97 1.88
N CYS A 139 -12.22 3.41 0.70
CA CYS A 139 -13.23 2.84 -0.19
C CYS A 139 -14.12 1.82 0.55
N GLY A 140 -13.52 0.86 1.27
CA GLY A 140 -14.29 -0.13 2.01
C GLY A 140 -15.14 0.46 3.15
N PHE A 141 -14.64 1.47 3.86
CA PHE A 141 -15.40 2.17 4.89
C PHE A 141 -16.57 3.00 4.33
N LEU A 142 -16.44 3.47 3.09
CA LEU A 142 -17.49 4.15 2.32
C LEU A 142 -18.44 3.19 1.57
N ASP A 143 -18.40 1.89 1.90
CA ASP A 143 -19.18 0.84 1.25
C ASP A 143 -18.88 0.61 -0.25
N LEU A 144 -17.77 1.15 -0.75
CA LEU A 144 -17.21 0.85 -2.08
C LEU A 144 -16.36 -0.44 -2.04
N LYS A 145 -16.94 -1.52 -1.50
CA LYS A 145 -16.23 -2.79 -1.29
C LYS A 145 -16.01 -3.53 -2.62
N GLY A 146 -14.74 -3.69 -2.98
CA GLY A 146 -14.32 -4.46 -4.15
C GLY A 146 -13.71 -5.84 -3.84
N THR A 147 -13.65 -6.67 -4.87
CA THR A 147 -12.74 -7.83 -4.95
C THR A 147 -11.41 -7.37 -5.53
N ILE A 148 -10.33 -7.49 -4.77
CA ILE A 148 -9.00 -6.98 -5.15
C ILE A 148 -8.05 -8.14 -5.40
N ILE A 149 -7.32 -8.08 -6.52
CA ILE A 149 -6.29 -9.08 -6.81
C ILE A 149 -5.02 -8.73 -6.05
N MET A 150 -4.49 -9.70 -5.31
CA MET A 150 -3.19 -9.60 -4.65
C MET A 150 -2.20 -10.55 -5.30
N GLN A 151 -0.98 -10.07 -5.50
CA GLN A 151 0.16 -10.94 -5.79
C GLN A 151 0.64 -11.58 -4.49
N GLU A 152 0.80 -12.90 -4.51
CA GLU A 152 1.34 -13.67 -3.40
C GLU A 152 2.80 -13.32 -3.12
N PHE A 153 3.17 -13.20 -1.85
CA PHE A 153 4.56 -12.96 -1.47
C PHE A 153 5.41 -14.20 -1.73
N LYS A 154 6.68 -13.99 -2.11
CA LYS A 154 7.66 -15.11 -2.18
C LYS A 154 7.81 -15.83 -0.83
N ASN A 155 7.59 -15.10 0.26
CA ASN A 155 7.50 -15.62 1.62
C ASN A 155 6.02 -15.69 2.03
N SER A 156 5.41 -16.86 1.90
CA SER A 156 3.97 -17.04 2.14
C SER A 156 3.54 -16.81 3.60
N LEU A 157 4.48 -16.76 4.54
CA LEU A 157 4.19 -16.41 5.94
C LEU A 157 3.67 -14.97 6.06
N LEU A 158 4.00 -14.10 5.10
CA LEU A 158 3.62 -12.69 5.11
C LEU A 158 2.19 -12.46 4.61
N ASP A 159 1.66 -13.37 3.78
CA ASP A 159 0.35 -13.22 3.14
C ASP A 159 -0.75 -12.96 4.17
N ALA A 160 -0.76 -13.72 5.27
CA ALA A 160 -1.76 -13.59 6.32
C ALA A 160 -1.74 -12.23 7.02
N ILE A 161 -0.55 -11.64 7.23
CA ILE A 161 -0.39 -10.33 7.87
C ILE A 161 -0.99 -9.24 6.97
N PHE A 162 -0.56 -9.20 5.71
CA PHE A 162 -1.03 -8.18 4.75
C PHE A 162 -2.50 -8.34 4.42
N LYS A 163 -2.99 -9.57 4.24
CA LYS A 163 -4.42 -9.83 4.02
C LYS A 163 -5.27 -9.29 5.16
N LYS A 164 -4.88 -9.56 6.41
CA LYS A 164 -5.60 -9.04 7.59
C LYS A 164 -5.63 -7.52 7.63
N LEU A 165 -4.51 -6.85 7.34
CA LEU A 165 -4.45 -5.38 7.32
C LEU A 165 -5.31 -4.77 6.20
N ARG A 166 -5.38 -5.42 5.04
CA ARG A 166 -6.11 -4.88 3.88
C ARG A 166 -7.60 -5.18 3.87
N GLU A 167 -8.03 -6.27 4.49
CA GLU A 167 -9.44 -6.69 4.51
C GLU A 167 -10.27 -6.04 5.62
N GLN A 168 -9.66 -5.29 6.54
CA GLN A 168 -10.38 -4.74 7.70
C GLN A 168 -11.52 -3.75 7.35
N SER A 169 -11.50 -3.16 6.16
CA SER A 169 -12.56 -2.28 5.67
C SER A 169 -13.68 -3.02 4.91
N GLY A 170 -13.61 -4.35 4.79
CA GLY A 170 -14.63 -5.18 4.15
C GLY A 170 -14.34 -5.55 2.69
N HIS A 171 -13.16 -5.24 2.17
CA HIS A 171 -12.70 -5.79 0.88
C HIS A 171 -12.48 -7.29 0.94
N ILE A 172 -12.52 -7.94 -0.23
CA ILE A 172 -12.14 -9.34 -0.40
C ILE A 172 -10.88 -9.39 -1.26
N PHE A 173 -9.79 -9.94 -0.72
CA PHE A 173 -8.55 -10.11 -1.49
C PHE A 173 -8.43 -11.54 -2.03
N ILE A 174 -8.18 -11.66 -3.33
CA ILE A 174 -8.00 -12.95 -4.02
C ILE A 174 -6.59 -13.07 -4.62
N PRO A 175 -5.99 -14.27 -4.63
CA PRO A 175 -4.71 -14.51 -5.31
C PRO A 175 -4.82 -14.32 -6.83
N ARG A 176 -3.69 -14.11 -7.51
CA ARG A 176 -3.64 -13.88 -8.96
C ARG A 176 -4.10 -15.07 -9.80
N GLY A 177 -4.00 -16.31 -9.29
CA GLY A 177 -4.39 -17.51 -10.02
C GLY A 177 -5.88 -17.53 -10.40
N ARG A 178 -6.19 -17.58 -11.71
CA ARG A 178 -7.57 -17.54 -12.28
C ARG A 178 -8.40 -16.32 -11.84
N SER A 179 -7.75 -15.22 -11.46
CA SER A 179 -8.39 -14.03 -10.89
C SER A 179 -9.21 -13.20 -11.90
N LEU A 180 -8.80 -13.18 -13.17
CA LEU A 180 -9.50 -12.41 -14.21
C LEU A 180 -10.95 -12.88 -14.38
N LEU A 181 -11.18 -14.20 -14.44
CA LEU A 181 -12.54 -14.76 -14.51
C LEU A 181 -13.38 -14.41 -13.28
N ARG A 182 -12.74 -14.35 -12.10
CA ARG A 182 -13.41 -13.95 -10.85
C ARG A 182 -13.80 -12.48 -10.86
N LEU A 183 -12.93 -11.59 -11.36
CA LEU A 183 -13.25 -10.17 -11.53
C LEU A 183 -14.40 -9.99 -12.53
N LEU A 184 -14.33 -10.63 -13.70
CA LEU A 184 -15.42 -10.56 -14.69
C LEU A 184 -16.74 -11.08 -14.13
N LYS A 185 -16.72 -12.14 -13.32
CA LYS A 185 -17.91 -12.65 -12.64
C LYS A 185 -18.44 -11.68 -11.58
N ALA A 186 -17.57 -10.95 -10.89
CA ALA A 186 -17.98 -9.93 -9.93
C ALA A 186 -18.66 -8.74 -10.62
N LEU A 187 -18.26 -8.40 -11.84
CA LEU A 187 -18.86 -7.31 -12.63
C LEU A 187 -20.21 -7.64 -13.26
N ARG A 188 -20.62 -8.91 -13.28
CA ARG A 188 -21.92 -9.37 -13.81
C ARG A 188 -23.01 -9.52 -12.75
N ARG A 189 -22.70 -9.15 -11.51
CA ARG A 189 -23.65 -9.11 -10.40
C ARG A 189 -24.20 -7.70 -10.29
#